data_AF-A0A9Y2I9Z0-F1
#
_entry.id   AF-A0A9Y2I9Z0-F1
#
_cell.length_a   1.000
_cell.length_b   1.000
_cell.length_c   1.000
_cell.angle_alpha   90.00
_cell.angle_beta   90.00
_cell.angle_gamma   90.00
#
_symmetry.space_group_name_H-M   'P 1'
#
loop_
_entity.id
_entity.type
_entity.pdbx_description
1 polymer ?
#
loop_
_entity_poly.entity_id
_entity_poly.type
_entity_poly.pdbx_seq_one_letter_code
_entity_poly.pdbx_strand_id
1 'polypeptide(L)' 'MSFPSELNGAEPGAVQLARVLGGYSHFTAMQVRDGRVRGLDLHLTRLASSTRLLFGSELDLD' A
#
# COMPACT_ATOMS: atom_id res chain seq x y z
N MET A 1 0.18 -16.23 -14.13
CA MET A 1 -0.81 -15.15 -13.98
C MET A 1 -0.05 -13.94 -13.47
N SER A 2 -0.05 -12.83 -14.20
CA SER A 2 0.51 -11.56 -13.72
C SER A 2 -0.63 -10.74 -13.15
N PHE A 3 -0.45 -10.26 -11.91
CA PHE A 3 -1.36 -9.30 -11.31
C PHE A 3 -0.70 -7.93 -11.45
N PRO A 4 -1.43 -6.90 -11.92
CA PRO A 4 -0.88 -5.56 -11.97
C PRO A 4 -0.41 -5.17 -10.57
N SER A 5 0.84 -4.73 -10.49
CA SER A 5 1.47 -4.26 -9.27
C SER A 5 2.20 -2.98 -9.60
N GLU A 6 2.21 -2.07 -8.63
CA GLU A 6 2.88 -0.79 -8.76
C GLU A 6 3.71 -0.52 -7.51
N LEU A 7 4.86 0.12 -7.69
CA LEU A 7 5.69 0.69 -6.64
C LEU A 7 6.02 2.12 -7.05
N ASN A 8 5.51 3.10 -6.28
CA ASN A 8 5.65 4.52 -6.58
C ASN A 8 5.19 4.89 -8.01
N GLY A 9 4.07 4.31 -8.46
CA GLY A 9 3.47 4.58 -9.78
C GLY A 9 4.12 3.87 -10.97
N ALA A 10 5.07 2.96 -10.75
CA ALA A 10 5.71 2.19 -11.83
C ALA A 10 5.62 0.67 -11.58
N GLU A 11 5.68 -0.13 -12.66
CA GLU A 11 5.73 -1.59 -12.55
C GLU A 11 7.00 -2.05 -11.80
N PRO A 12 6.88 -2.80 -10.69
CA PRO A 12 8.03 -3.20 -9.90
C PRO A 12 8.69 -4.46 -10.46
N GLY A 13 10.02 -4.51 -10.39
CA GLY A 13 10.77 -5.75 -10.59
C GLY A 13 10.63 -6.72 -9.42
N ALA A 14 10.91 -8.01 -9.67
CA ALA A 14 10.78 -9.07 -8.66
C ALA A 14 11.57 -8.80 -7.36
N VAL A 15 12.77 -8.23 -7.46
CA VAL A 15 13.61 -7.90 -6.29
C VAL A 15 13.00 -6.76 -5.47
N GLN A 16 12.37 -5.78 -6.11
CA GLN A 16 11.69 -4.69 -5.40
C GLN A 16 10.50 -5.23 -4.62
N LEU A 17 9.65 -6.05 -5.26
CA LEU A 17 8.52 -6.71 -4.59
C LEU A 17 8.96 -7.55 -3.39
N ALA A 18 10.02 -8.35 -3.53
CA ALA A 18 10.55 -9.16 -2.45
C ALA A 18 10.98 -8.32 -1.23
N ARG A 19 11.55 -7.12 -1.46
CA ARG A 19 11.94 -6.21 -0.36
C ARG A 19 10.74 -5.63 0.39
N VAL A 20 9.69 -5.21 -0.32
CA VAL A 20 8.50 -4.61 0.34
C VAL A 20 7.76 -5.62 1.20
N LEU A 21 7.77 -6.90 0.80
CA LEU A 21 7.06 -7.98 1.50
C LEU A 21 7.87 -8.68 2.59
N GLY A 22 9.20 -8.63 2.53
CA GLY A 22 10.08 -9.37 3.44
C GLY A 22 10.57 -8.60 4.67
N GLY A 23 10.24 -7.31 4.80
CA GLY A 23 10.81 -6.41 5.81
C GLY A 23 9.80 -5.86 6.83
N TYR A 24 10.29 -4.94 7.68
CA TYR A 24 9.48 -4.13 8.59
C TYR A 24 8.58 -3.18 7.78
N SER A 25 7.38 -3.65 7.47
CA SER A 25 6.43 -3.03 6.56
C SER A 25 5.01 -3.12 7.14
N HIS A 26 4.09 -2.37 6.56
CA HIS A 26 2.67 -2.49 6.86
C HIS A 26 1.85 -2.33 5.58
N PHE A 27 0.63 -2.86 5.60
CA PHE A 27 -0.25 -2.81 4.44
C PHE A 27 -1.72 -2.73 4.85
N THR A 28 -2.57 -2.40 3.88
CA THR A 28 -4.02 -2.48 3.97
C THR A 28 -4.52 -3.33 2.80
N ALA A 29 -5.54 -4.15 3.00
CA ALA A 29 -6.22 -4.90 1.96
C ALA A 29 -7.67 -4.41 1.81
N MET A 30 -8.15 -4.34 0.58
CA MET A 30 -9.48 -3.84 0.22
C MET A 30 -10.05 -4.60 -0.97
N GLN A 31 -11.38 -4.65 -1.09
CA GLN A 31 -12.04 -5.23 -2.25
C GLN A 31 -12.33 -4.14 -3.29
N VAL A 32 -12.00 -4.43 -4.55
CA VAL A 32 -12.36 -3.60 -5.70
C VAL A 32 -13.51 -4.27 -6.45
N ARG A 33 -14.59 -3.53 -6.70
CA ARG A 33 -15.75 -3.98 -7.48
C ARG A 33 -16.13 -2.87 -8.45
N ASP A 34 -16.21 -3.19 -9.74
CA ASP A 34 -16.52 -2.24 -10.81
C ASP A 34 -15.64 -0.97 -10.75
N GLY A 35 -14.35 -1.14 -10.45
CA GLY A 35 -13.38 -0.05 -10.33
C GLY A 35 -13.54 0.81 -9.07
N ARG A 36 -14.30 0.36 -8.06
CA ARG A 36 -14.59 1.12 -6.83
C ARG A 36 -14.23 0.33 -5.58
N VAL A 37 -13.80 1.07 -4.55
CA VAL A 37 -13.56 0.55 -3.21
C VAL A 37 -14.54 1.22 -2.24
N ARG A 38 -15.25 0.42 -1.44
CA ARG A 38 -16.08 0.96 -0.35
C ARG A 38 -15.17 1.30 0.83
N GLY A 39 -15.21 2.55 1.31
CA GLY A 39 -14.42 2.99 2.46
C GLY A 39 -12.93 3.18 2.14
N LEU A 40 -12.59 3.61 0.93
CA LEU A 40 -11.20 3.90 0.54
C LEU A 40 -10.52 4.89 1.50
N ASP A 41 -11.25 5.93 1.90
CA ASP A 41 -10.85 6.92 2.90
C ASP A 41 -10.50 6.29 4.26
N LEU A 42 -11.26 5.29 4.70
CA LEU A 42 -10.97 4.54 5.93
C LEU A 42 -9.68 3.72 5.79
N HIS A 43 -9.45 3.11 4.63
CA HIS A 43 -8.21 2.39 4.35
C HIS A 43 -6.99 3.31 4.35
N LEU A 44 -7.09 4.49 3.73
CA LEU A 44 -6.02 5.50 3.70
C LEU A 44 -5.77 6.08 5.09
N THR A 45 -6.82 6.39 5.85
CA THR A 45 -6.72 6.86 7.25
C THR A 45 -6.01 5.85 8.13
N ARG A 46 -6.37 4.57 7.98
CA ARG A 46 -5.69 3.47 8.69
C ARG A 46 -4.22 3.41 8.32
N LEU A 47 -3.91 3.50 7.03
CA LEU A 47 -2.53 3.45 6.55
C LEU A 47 -1.70 4.60 7.14
N ALA A 48 -2.15 5.84 6.99
CA ALA A 48 -1.46 7.02 7.54
C ALA A 48 -1.25 6.92 9.06
N SER A 49 -2.28 6.46 9.80
CA SER A 49 -2.19 6.27 11.26
C SER A 49 -1.15 5.21 11.64
N SER A 50 -1.12 4.09 10.91
CA SER A 50 -0.11 3.03 11.12
C SER A 50 1.30 3.48 10.74
N THR A 51 1.46 4.30 9.69
CA THR A 51 2.76 4.89 9.31
C THR A 51 3.34 5.71 10.46
N ARG A 52 2.53 6.61 11.06
CA ARG A 52 2.94 7.39 12.23
C ARG A 52 3.33 6.51 13.41
N LEU A 53 2.53 5.49 13.71
CA LEU A 53 2.75 4.58 14.83
C LEU A 53 4.04 3.76 14.68
N LEU A 54 4.27 3.20 13.48
CA LEU A 54 5.34 2.22 13.25
C LEU A 54 6.68 2.87 12.89
N PHE A 55 6.64 4.02 12.21
CA PHE A 55 7.83 4.65 11.64
C PHE A 55 8.11 6.05 12.19
N GLY A 56 7.18 6.64 12.95
CA GLY A 56 7.33 8.02 13.44
C GLY A 56 7.33 9.08 12.33
N SER A 57 6.82 8.73 11.15
CA SER A 57 6.77 9.61 9.97
C SER A 57 5.34 9.75 9.45
N GLU A 58 5.13 10.79 8.63
CA GLU A 58 3.90 10.94 7.87
C GLU A 58 3.92 10.09 6.60
N LEU A 59 2.74 9.71 6.13
CA LEU A 59 2.57 9.09 4.82
C LEU A 59 2.48 10.20 3.76
N ASP A 60 3.25 10.07 2.69
CA ASP A 60 3.13 10.92 1.50
C ASP A 60 1.85 10.53 0.74
N LEU A 61 0.97 11.51 0.52
CA LEU A 61 -0.34 11.33 -0.10
C LEU A 61 -0.46 12.05 -1.45
N ASP A 62 0.63 12.68 -1.91
CA ASP A 62 0.68 13.48 -3.13
C ASP A 62 1.00 12.65 -4.40
#